data_AF-A0A7J9VL42-F1
#
_entry.id   AF-A0A7J9VL42-F1
#
_cell.length_a   1.000
_cell.length_b   1.000
_cell.length_c   1.000
_cell.angle_alpha   90.00
_cell.angle_beta   90.00
_cell.angle_gamma   90.00
#
_symmetry.space_group_name_H-M   'P 1'
#
loop_
_entity.id
_entity.type
_entity.pdbx_description
1 polymer ?
#
loop_
_entity_poly.entity_id
_entity_poly.type
_entity_poly.pdbx_seq_one_letter_code
_entity_poly.pdbx_strand_id
1 'polypeptide(L)' 'GRVDMLWPQYRTIGEADGAAKYGVKAPDSLFREKQREDALRDLGYEVVRWTWWDIERAPRRVVERVQRAFRRAA' A
#
# COMPACT_ATOMS: atom_id res chain seq x y z
N GLY A 1 13.91 0.50 3.35
CA GLY A 1 12.91 -0.44 3.92
C GLY A 1 12.46 -1.41 2.84
N ARG A 2 11.99 -2.61 3.21
CA ARG A 2 11.45 -3.60 2.26
C ARG A 2 9.95 -3.38 2.06
N VAL A 3 9.48 -3.32 0.82
CA VAL A 3 8.07 -3.29 0.43
C VAL A 3 7.68 -4.62 -0.22
N ASP A 4 6.40 -4.98 -0.24
CA ASP A 4 5.95 -6.23 -0.86
C ASP A 4 6.10 -6.18 -2.38
N MET A 5 5.71 -5.06 -3.00
CA MET A 5 5.73 -4.85 -4.45
C MET A 5 6.20 -3.43 -4.79
N LEU A 6 7.00 -3.30 -5.84
CA LEU A 6 7.49 -2.03 -6.35
C LEU A 6 7.41 -2.01 -7.88
N TRP A 7 6.80 -0.95 -8.42
CA TRP A 7 6.85 -0.59 -9.83
C TRP A 7 7.64 0.71 -10.00
N PRO A 8 8.97 0.64 -10.21
CA PRO A 8 9.84 1.81 -10.24
C PRO A 8 9.47 2.82 -11.33
N GLN A 9 9.09 2.34 -12.51
CA GLN A 9 8.73 3.15 -13.67
C GLN A 9 7.52 4.06 -13.40
N TYR A 10 6.67 3.65 -12.46
CA TYR A 10 5.45 4.38 -12.10
C TYR A 10 5.52 4.95 -10.69
N ARG A 11 6.71 4.98 -10.05
CA ARG A 11 6.91 5.36 -8.64
C ARG A 11 5.77 4.87 -7.74
N THR A 12 5.36 3.62 -7.90
CA THR A 12 4.21 3.07 -7.18
C THR A 12 4.61 1.85 -6.38
N ILE A 13 4.18 1.81 -5.13
CA ILE A 13 4.40 0.72 -4.18
C ILE A 13 3.07 0.03 -3.92
N GLY A 14 3.09 -1.31 -3.98
CA GLY A 14 1.98 -2.16 -3.55
C GLY A 14 2.32 -2.82 -2.22
N GLU A 15 1.43 -2.75 -1.24
CA GLU A 15 1.56 -3.50 0.01
C GLU A 15 0.33 -4.42 0.16
N ALA A 16 0.58 -5.72 0.32
CA ALA A 16 -0.47 -6.71 0.54
C ALA A 16 -0.63 -6.90 2.06
N ASP A 17 -1.51 -6.11 2.67
CA ASP A 17 -1.74 -6.21 4.11
C ASP A 17 -2.61 -7.43 4.39
N GLY A 18 -1.96 -8.54 4.75
CA GLY A 18 -2.66 -9.76 5.13
C GLY A 18 -3.69 -9.44 6.20
N ALA A 19 -4.93 -9.91 6.02
CA ALA A 19 -6.05 -9.66 6.94
C ALA A 19 -5.82 -10.18 8.38
N ALA A 20 -4.63 -10.69 8.69
CA ALA A 20 -4.20 -11.11 10.01
C ALA A 20 -3.32 -10.03 10.66
N LYS A 21 -3.97 -9.10 11.37
CA LYS A 21 -3.51 -8.55 12.67
C LYS A 21 -4.64 -7.77 13.33
N TYR A 22 -5.80 -8.42 13.52
CA TYR A 22 -6.79 -7.98 14.50
C TYR A 22 -6.39 -8.48 15.90
N GLY A 23 -5.25 -8.01 16.37
CA GLY A 23 -4.97 -7.85 17.80
C GLY A 23 -4.61 -6.39 17.93
N VAL A 24 -5.26 -5.67 18.85
CA VAL A 24 -5.10 -4.22 19.11
C VAL A 24 -3.73 -3.74 18.63
N LYS A 25 -3.64 -3.11 17.46
CA LYS A 25 -2.38 -2.52 17.00
C LYS A 25 -2.03 -1.49 18.08
N ALA A 26 -0.96 -1.74 18.83
CA ALA A 26 -0.48 -0.78 19.82
C ALA A 26 -0.36 0.59 19.14
N PRO A 27 -0.71 1.70 19.80
CA PRO A 27 -0.65 3.05 19.21
C PRO A 27 0.66 3.33 18.45
N ASP A 28 1.78 2.83 18.98
CA ASP A 28 3.11 2.92 18.37
C ASP A 28 3.22 2.24 17.00
N SER A 29 2.50 1.13 16.78
CA SER A 29 2.46 0.44 15.50
C SER A 29 1.75 1.28 14.44
N LEU A 30 0.63 1.91 14.79
CA LEU A 30 -0.11 2.80 13.88
C LEU A 30 0.72 4.05 13.56
N PHE A 31 1.42 4.60 14.56
CA PHE A 31 2.29 5.76 14.37
C PHE A 31 3.48 5.45 13.45
N ARG A 32 4.14 4.29 13.63
CA ARG A 32 5.23 3.84 12.74
C ARG A 32 4.75 3.57 11.32
N GLU A 33 3.56 3.01 11.18
CA GLU A 33 2.95 2.74 9.87
C GLU A 33 2.61 4.04 9.13
N LYS A 34 2.08 5.03 9.86
CA LYS A 34 1.85 6.38 9.33
C LYS A 34 3.15 7.08 8.92
N GLN A 35 4.16 7.10 9.79
CA GLN A 35 5.46 7.71 9.46
C GLN A 35 6.12 7.06 8.25
N ARG A 36 5.95 5.74 8.08
CA ARG A 36 6.47 5.03 6.92
C ARG A 36 5.73 5.44 5.65
N GLU A 37 4.41 5.59 5.70
CA GLU A 37 3.64 6.05 4.57
C GLU A 37 3.98 7.50 4.20
N ASP A 38 4.11 8.38 5.18
CA ASP A 38 4.52 9.77 4.98
C ASP A 38 5.92 9.83 4.34
N ALA A 39 6.89 9.06 4.84
CA ALA A 39 8.23 9.01 4.24
C ALA A 39 8.24 8.48 2.79
N LEU A 40 7.38 7.51 2.45
CA LEU A 40 7.26 7.03 1.07
C LEU A 40 6.62 8.07 0.16
N ARG A 41 5.63 8.82 0.67
CA ARG A 41 5.01 9.94 -0.05
C ARG A 41 5.97 11.10 -0.27
N ASP A 42 6.81 11.44 0.72
CA ASP A 42 7.86 12.46 0.59
C ASP A 42 8.90 12.09 -0.48
N LEU A 43 9.15 10.80 -0.67
CA LEU A 43 9.98 10.28 -1.76
C LEU A 43 9.27 10.25 -3.12
N GLY A 44 8.05 10.80 -3.21
CA GLY A 44 7.23 10.90 -4.41
C GLY A 44 6.67 9.55 -4.87
N TYR A 45 6.51 8.58 -3.96
CA TYR A 45 5.85 7.32 -4.28
C TYR A 45 4.35 7.36 -3.98
N GLU A 46 3.57 6.81 -4.90
CA GLU A 46 2.19 6.42 -4.64
C GLU A 46 2.17 5.07 -3.92
N VAL A 47 1.37 4.94 -2.86
CA VAL A 47 1.22 3.68 -2.11
C VAL A 47 -0.19 3.15 -2.28
N VAL A 48 -0.32 1.91 -2.73
CA VAL A 48 -1.59 1.20 -2.86
C VAL A 48 -1.58 -0.02 -1.96
N ARG A 49 -2.56 -0.10 -1.06
CA ARG A 49 -2.71 -1.22 -0.13
C ARG A 49 -3.98 -2.00 -0.42
N TRP A 50 -3.91 -3.31 -0.25
CA TRP A 50 -5.08 -4.18 -0.32
C TRP A 50 -4.91 -5.37 0.60
N THR A 51 -6.04 -5.91 1.03
CA THR A 51 -6.09 -7.10 1.87
C THR A 51 -6.30 -8.36 1.06
N TRP A 52 -6.16 -9.51 1.72
CA TRP A 52 -6.58 -10.79 1.14
C TRP A 52 -8.03 -10.77 0.65
N TRP A 53 -8.94 -10.18 1.43
CA TRP A 53 -10.36 -10.07 1.07
C TRP A 53 -10.61 -9.20 -0.15
N ASP A 54 -9.82 -8.14 -0.35
CA ASP A 54 -9.91 -7.31 -1.55
C ASP A 54 -9.61 -8.12 -2.82
N ILE A 55 -8.60 -9.00 -2.75
CA ILE A 55 -8.22 -9.87 -3.86
C ILE A 55 -9.25 -10.96 -4.09
N GLU A 56 -9.75 -11.59 -3.03
CA GLU A 56 -10.74 -12.67 -3.14
C GLU A 56 -12.09 -12.16 -3.66
N ARG A 57 -12.54 -11.00 -3.17
CA ARG A 57 -13.90 -10.50 -3.45
C ARG A 57 -13.96 -9.57 -4.65
N ALA A 58 -12.90 -8.79 -4.90
CA ALA A 58 -12.93 -7.74 -5.91
C ALA A 58 -11.54 -7.48 -6.54
N PRO A 59 -10.90 -8.50 -7.16
CA PRO A 59 -9.53 -8.36 -7.68
C PRO A 59 -9.41 -7.25 -8.73
N ARG A 60 -10.45 -7.06 -9.56
CA ARG A 60 -10.49 -5.95 -10.54
C ARG A 60 -10.39 -4.57 -9.89
N ARG A 61 -10.97 -4.37 -8.70
CA ARG A 61 -10.87 -3.10 -7.97
C ARG A 61 -9.46 -2.84 -7.45
N VAL A 62 -8.71 -3.88 -7.11
CA VAL A 62 -7.29 -3.74 -6.75
C VAL A 62 -6.49 -3.28 -7.97
N VAL A 63 -6.68 -3.93 -9.11
CA VAL A 63 -6.02 -3.56 -10.38
C VAL A 63 -6.35 -2.11 -10.75
N GLU A 64 -7.62 -1.70 -10.68
CA GLU A 64 -8.03 -0.30 -10.95
C GLU A 64 -7.34 0.71 -10.03
N ARG A 65 -7.17 0.39 -8.74
CA ARG A 65 -6.46 1.25 -7.78
C ARG A 65 -4.98 1.39 -8.14
N VAL A 66 -4.32 0.30 -8.48
CA VAL A 66 -2.91 0.30 -8.93
C VAL A 66 -2.74 1.11 -10.21
N GLN A 67 -3.60 0.90 -11.21
CA GLN A 67 -3.54 1.68 -12.45
C GLN A 67 -3.82 3.17 -12.24
N ARG A 68 -4.69 3.54 -11.29
CA ARG A 68 -4.91 4.94 -10.92
C ARG A 68 -3.67 5.56 -10.27
N ALA A 69 -2.97 4.81 -9.42
CA ALA A 69 -1.70 5.26 -8.83
C ALA A 69 -0.64 5.48 -9.91
N PHE A 70 -0.51 4.57 -10.88
CA PHE A 70 0.42 4.74 -12.00
C PHE A 70 0.21 6.06 -12.75
N ARG A 71 -1.04 6.47 -12.92
CA ARG A 71 -1.38 7.72 -13.60
C ARG A 71 -1.17 8.98 -12.77
N ARG A 72 -1.09 8.88 -11.43
CA ARG A 72 -0.82 10.03 -10.55
C ARG A 72 0.67 10.31 -10.40
N ALA A 73 1.49 9.27 -10.54
CA ALA A 73 2.93 9.32 -10.41
C ALA A 73 3.68 9.60 -11.73
N ALA A 74 2.96 9.63 -12.86
CA ALA A 74 3.46 10.03 -14.18
C ALA A 74 3.30 11.53 -14.39
#